data_AF-A0A2N2F257-F1
#
_entry.id   AF-A0A2N2F257-F1
#
_cell.length_a   1.000
_cell.length_b   1.000
_cell.length_c   1.000
_cell.angle_alpha   90.00
_cell.angle_beta   90.00
_cell.angle_gamma   90.00
#
_symmetry.space_group_name_H-M   'P 1'
#
loop_
_entity.id
_entity.type
_entity.pdbx_description
1 polymer ?
#
loop_
_entity_poly.entity_id
_entity_poly.type
_entity_poly.pdbx_seq_one_letter_code
_entity_poly.pdbx_strand_id
1 'polypeptide(L)'
;MKPPQNHDDCSSGFEKNRQEKRPKYGKIIKIHICVSEEVFMRVTIGIVLGIASLFWAVSMRGGGLDLRQMILFINIPSALFPALGVVASMLVSYRAADIIRNFKMCRLVRRNKIIIDEDTSRELAQFYDSLGVYSIAWCGIHTILGLVLMAANLTDPAQLLSGFAISALSILYGLAVAYLIFFPLSRRFSREWKKR
;
A
#
# COMPACT_ATOMS: atom_id res chain seq x y z
N MET A 1 19.93 -10.31 32.69
CA MET A 1 18.57 -9.88 33.10
C MET A 1 18.07 -8.86 32.08
N LYS A 2 16.86 -9.07 31.56
CA LYS A 2 16.22 -8.37 30.43
C LYS A 2 15.76 -6.94 30.82
N PRO A 3 15.82 -5.92 29.96
CA PRO A 3 15.15 -4.64 30.22
C PRO A 3 13.62 -4.79 30.06
N PRO A 4 12.81 -4.05 30.83
CA PRO A 4 11.36 -4.08 30.71
C PRO A 4 10.91 -3.34 29.44
N GLN A 5 10.17 -4.05 28.59
CA GLN A 5 9.35 -3.48 27.52
C GLN A 5 8.00 -3.16 28.16
N ASN A 6 7.73 -1.88 28.47
CA ASN A 6 6.39 -1.47 28.82
C ASN A 6 5.69 -0.98 27.56
N HIS A 7 4.75 -1.80 27.13
CA HIS A 7 3.69 -1.45 26.20
C HIS A 7 2.75 -0.41 26.85
N ASP A 8 2.07 0.34 25.99
CA ASP A 8 0.87 1.13 26.27
C ASP A 8 1.07 2.56 26.80
N ASP A 9 1.25 3.51 25.88
CA ASP A 9 0.66 4.84 26.04
C ASP A 9 0.50 5.60 24.70
N CYS A 10 -0.27 5.05 23.75
CA CYS A 10 -0.57 5.73 22.48
C CYS A 10 -2.02 6.23 22.35
N SER A 11 -2.86 5.97 23.36
CA SER A 11 -4.31 6.26 23.28
C SER A 11 -4.77 7.43 24.15
N SER A 12 -3.89 8.01 24.98
CA SER A 12 -4.24 9.06 25.96
C SER A 12 -3.87 10.49 25.51
N GLY A 13 -3.10 10.63 24.42
CA GLY A 13 -2.63 11.93 23.91
C GLY A 13 -3.52 12.62 22.86
N PHE A 14 -4.59 11.98 22.41
CA PHE A 14 -5.35 12.41 21.22
C PHE A 14 -6.40 13.51 21.49
N GLU A 15 -6.78 13.74 22.75
CA GLU A 15 -7.91 14.62 23.07
C GLU A 15 -7.52 16.01 23.61
N LYS A 16 -6.25 16.24 23.95
CA LYS A 16 -5.80 17.50 24.59
C LYS A 16 -5.19 18.55 23.65
N ASN A 17 -5.01 18.25 22.36
CA ASN A 17 -4.32 19.13 21.39
C ASN A 17 -5.26 19.73 20.33
N ARG A 18 -6.57 19.92 20.63
CA ARG A 18 -7.53 20.53 19.69
C ARG A 18 -7.57 22.07 19.74
N GLN A 19 -6.85 22.70 20.66
CA GLN A 19 -6.89 24.15 20.84
C GLN A 19 -5.46 24.69 20.82
N GLU A 20 -5.20 25.56 19.85
CA GLU A 20 -4.08 26.52 19.85
C GLU A 20 -2.70 26.02 19.39
N LYS A 21 -2.45 26.18 18.08
CA LYS A 21 -1.26 26.84 17.52
C LYS A 21 -1.46 27.02 16.01
N ARG A 22 -1.85 28.23 15.58
CA ARG A 22 -1.70 28.61 14.17
C ARG A 22 -0.25 29.09 13.96
N PRO A 23 0.63 28.36 13.25
CA PRO A 23 1.96 28.87 12.98
C PRO A 23 1.87 30.08 12.04
N LYS A 24 2.57 31.16 12.41
CA LYS A 24 2.73 32.40 11.63
C LYS A 24 3.29 32.08 10.25
N TYR A 25 2.53 32.43 9.22
CA TYR A 25 2.99 32.45 7.82
C TYR A 25 4.13 33.44 7.68
N GLY A 26 5.33 32.95 7.36
CA GLY A 26 6.53 33.77 7.32
C GLY A 26 7.69 33.13 6.56
N LYS A 27 7.46 32.74 5.31
CA LYS A 27 8.43 32.72 4.18
C LYS A 27 7.87 31.82 3.07
N ILE A 28 7.44 32.44 1.97
CA ILE A 28 7.17 31.74 0.71
C ILE A 28 8.52 31.38 0.10
N ILE A 29 9.15 30.32 0.59
CA ILE A 29 10.32 29.74 -0.05
C ILE A 29 9.79 28.90 -1.22
N LYS A 30 10.16 29.27 -2.45
CA LYS A 30 9.96 28.44 -3.64
C LYS A 30 10.58 27.07 -3.37
N ILE A 31 9.74 26.10 -3.03
CA ILE A 31 10.15 24.71 -2.92
C ILE A 31 10.36 24.23 -4.35
N HIS A 32 11.60 24.33 -4.82
CA HIS A 32 12.07 23.47 -5.88
C HIS A 32 11.98 22.05 -5.32
N ILE A 33 10.87 21.37 -5.63
CA ILE A 33 10.69 19.93 -5.44
C ILE A 33 11.74 19.25 -6.32
N CYS A 34 12.99 19.20 -5.86
CA CYS A 34 14.12 18.53 -6.51
C CYS A 34 14.42 17.19 -5.83
N VAL A 35 13.46 16.64 -5.07
CA VAL A 35 13.59 15.33 -4.38
C VAL A 35 12.57 14.32 -4.92
N SER A 36 11.63 14.75 -5.77
CA SER A 36 10.70 13.84 -6.43
C SER A 36 11.34 13.07 -7.57
N GLU A 37 12.38 13.55 -8.23
CA GLU A 37 12.94 12.89 -9.41
C GLU A 37 13.83 11.69 -9.06
N GLU A 38 14.82 11.83 -8.16
CA GLU A 38 15.71 10.73 -7.73
C GLU A 38 14.97 9.54 -7.09
N VAL A 39 14.01 9.79 -6.19
CA VAL A 39 13.26 8.72 -5.50
C VAL A 39 12.19 8.13 -6.41
N PHE A 40 11.55 8.94 -7.28
CA PHE A 40 10.62 8.40 -8.27
C PHE A 40 11.39 7.54 -9.25
N MET A 41 12.54 8.02 -9.75
CA MET A 41 13.39 7.32 -10.70
C MET A 41 13.86 5.97 -10.13
N ARG A 42 14.26 5.88 -8.86
CA ARG A 42 14.59 4.58 -8.21
C ARG A 42 13.38 3.65 -8.09
N VAL A 43 12.20 4.17 -7.76
CA VAL A 43 10.97 3.36 -7.63
C VAL A 43 10.44 2.94 -8.99
N THR A 44 10.44 3.82 -9.99
CA THR A 44 10.02 3.51 -11.36
C THR A 44 11.00 2.57 -12.04
N ILE A 45 12.30 2.74 -11.85
CA ILE A 45 13.30 1.75 -12.30
C ILE A 45 13.01 0.41 -11.64
N GLY A 46 12.77 0.35 -10.32
CA GLY A 46 12.43 -0.88 -9.62
C GLY A 46 11.12 -1.54 -10.10
N ILE A 47 10.06 -0.75 -10.34
CA ILE A 47 8.78 -1.22 -10.87
C ILE A 47 8.96 -1.78 -12.28
N VAL A 48 9.66 -1.05 -13.16
CA VAL A 48 9.92 -1.48 -14.54
C VAL A 48 10.78 -2.73 -14.56
N LEU A 49 11.84 -2.82 -13.74
CA LEU A 49 12.67 -4.01 -13.63
C LEU A 49 11.89 -5.22 -13.08
N GLY A 50 11.04 -5.00 -12.07
CA GLY A 50 10.24 -6.07 -11.46
C GLY A 50 9.15 -6.59 -12.40
N ILE A 51 8.43 -5.71 -13.09
CA ILE A 51 7.44 -6.12 -14.08
C ILE A 51 8.14 -6.78 -15.27
N ALA A 52 9.29 -6.27 -15.72
CA ALA A 52 10.07 -6.87 -16.79
C ALA A 52 10.61 -8.24 -16.40
N SER A 53 11.06 -8.46 -15.17
CA SER A 53 11.55 -9.76 -14.71
C SER A 53 10.41 -10.78 -14.56
N LEU A 54 9.22 -10.37 -14.11
CA LEU A 54 8.02 -11.20 -14.10
C LEU A 54 7.61 -11.58 -15.53
N PHE A 55 7.60 -10.61 -16.44
CA PHE A 55 7.27 -10.83 -17.85
C PHE A 55 8.30 -11.77 -18.52
N TRP A 56 9.59 -11.56 -18.25
CA TRP A 56 10.68 -12.41 -18.71
C TRP A 56 10.56 -13.83 -18.16
N ALA A 57 10.27 -14.00 -16.87
CA ALA A 57 10.07 -15.30 -16.24
C ALA A 57 8.88 -16.07 -16.82
N VAL A 58 7.77 -15.38 -17.11
CA VAL A 58 6.61 -15.98 -17.79
C VAL A 58 6.97 -16.39 -19.22
N SER A 59 7.77 -15.57 -19.92
CA SER A 59 8.18 -15.84 -21.30
C SER A 59 9.16 -17.01 -21.43
N MET A 60 9.95 -17.31 -20.39
CA MET A 60 10.88 -18.46 -20.41
C MET A 60 10.21 -19.81 -20.11
N ARG A 61 8.95 -19.84 -19.62
CA ARG A 61 8.30 -21.08 -19.17
C ARG A 61 7.52 -21.82 -20.24
N GLY A 62 7.20 -21.18 -21.36
CA GLY A 62 6.61 -21.80 -22.54
C GLY A 62 7.26 -21.20 -23.79
N GLY A 63 7.72 -22.02 -24.73
CA GLY A 63 8.49 -21.60 -25.91
C GLY A 63 7.73 -20.76 -26.95
N GLY A 64 6.92 -19.79 -26.53
CA GLY A 64 6.15 -18.89 -27.38
C GLY A 64 5.39 -17.79 -26.60
N LEU A 65 5.02 -16.71 -27.31
CA LEU A 65 4.22 -15.57 -26.82
C LEU A 65 2.72 -15.90 -26.74
N ASP A 66 2.35 -17.04 -26.16
CA ASP A 66 0.93 -17.39 -26.02
C ASP A 66 0.25 -16.51 -24.96
N LEU A 67 -0.49 -15.49 -25.41
CA LEU A 67 -1.25 -14.57 -24.56
C LEU A 67 -2.23 -15.30 -23.61
N ARG A 68 -2.65 -16.52 -23.94
CA ARG A 68 -3.51 -17.36 -23.07
C ARG A 68 -2.91 -17.64 -21.71
N GLN A 69 -1.60 -17.84 -21.61
CA GLN A 69 -0.93 -18.10 -20.33
C GLN A 69 -0.83 -16.83 -19.47
N MET A 70 -0.77 -15.64 -20.10
CA MET A 70 -0.73 -14.36 -19.40
C MET A 70 -2.09 -13.97 -18.80
N ILE A 71 -3.19 -14.28 -19.49
CA ILE A 71 -4.55 -14.03 -19.00
C ILE A 71 -4.84 -14.87 -17.74
N LEU A 72 -4.18 -16.03 -17.60
CA LEU A 72 -4.33 -16.89 -16.43
C LEU A 72 -3.79 -16.25 -15.14
N PHE A 73 -2.83 -15.32 -15.25
CA PHE A 73 -2.36 -14.57 -14.10
C PHE A 73 -3.41 -13.53 -13.68
N ILE A 74 -4.07 -12.85 -14.61
CA ILE A 74 -5.08 -11.81 -14.32
C ILE A 74 -6.39 -12.44 -13.84
N ASN A 75 -6.40 -12.83 -12.57
CA ASN A 75 -7.56 -13.33 -11.87
C ASN A 75 -8.28 -12.18 -11.15
N ILE A 76 -9.41 -11.74 -11.71
CA ILE A 76 -10.23 -10.66 -11.15
C ILE A 76 -10.65 -10.95 -9.69
N PRO A 77 -11.19 -12.14 -9.33
CA PRO A 77 -11.56 -12.42 -7.95
C PRO A 77 -10.39 -12.34 -6.96
N SER A 78 -9.20 -12.84 -7.34
CA SER A 78 -8.00 -12.77 -6.49
C SER A 78 -7.58 -11.33 -6.16
N ALA A 79 -7.74 -10.40 -7.10
CA ALA A 79 -7.38 -8.99 -6.90
C ALA A 79 -8.48 -8.18 -6.22
N LEU A 80 -9.75 -8.49 -6.53
CA LEU A 80 -10.89 -7.74 -6.02
C LEU A 80 -11.09 -7.95 -4.51
N PHE A 81 -10.90 -9.17 -4.01
CA PHE A 81 -11.14 -9.46 -2.60
C PHE A 81 -10.21 -8.65 -1.66
N PRO A 82 -8.87 -8.65 -1.84
CA PRO A 82 -7.99 -7.80 -1.03
C PRO A 82 -8.31 -6.31 -1.19
N ALA A 83 -8.62 -5.85 -2.41
CA ALA A 83 -8.96 -4.45 -2.64
C ALA A 83 -10.21 -4.01 -1.86
N LEU A 84 -11.26 -4.83 -1.86
CA LEU A 84 -12.48 -4.58 -1.07
C LEU A 84 -12.19 -4.64 0.42
N GLY A 85 -11.38 -5.60 0.86
CA GLY A 85 -10.95 -5.73 2.24
C GLY A 85 -10.22 -4.49 2.74
N VAL A 86 -9.25 -3.99 1.98
CA VAL A 86 -8.52 -2.75 2.31
C VAL A 86 -9.47 -1.59 2.46
N VAL A 87 -10.41 -1.41 1.54
CA VAL A 87 -11.42 -0.33 1.60
C VAL A 87 -12.33 -0.50 2.82
N ALA A 88 -12.75 -1.73 3.13
CA ALA A 88 -13.58 -2.03 4.29
C ALA A 88 -12.84 -1.75 5.62
N SER A 89 -11.60 -2.23 5.77
CA SER A 89 -10.77 -1.90 6.94
C SER A 89 -10.50 -0.41 7.05
N MET A 90 -10.35 0.28 5.92
CA MET A 90 -10.21 1.72 5.90
C MET A 90 -11.42 2.42 6.52
N LEU A 91 -12.63 1.99 6.17
CA LEU A 91 -13.88 2.56 6.68
C LEU A 91 -14.11 2.26 8.16
N VAL A 92 -13.56 1.16 8.66
CA VAL A 92 -13.60 0.82 10.09
C VAL A 92 -12.63 1.71 10.88
N SER A 93 -11.41 1.91 10.39
CA SER A 93 -10.38 2.66 11.10
C SER A 93 -10.49 4.18 10.90
N TYR A 94 -10.99 4.63 9.76
CA TYR A 94 -11.10 6.04 9.38
C TYR A 94 -12.52 6.38 8.95
N ARG A 95 -12.99 7.58 9.30
CA ARG A 95 -14.26 8.09 8.77
C ARG A 95 -14.12 8.35 7.27
N ALA A 96 -15.19 8.11 6.52
CA ALA A 96 -15.21 8.31 5.05
C ALA A 96 -14.80 9.74 4.62
N ALA A 97 -15.14 10.74 5.44
CA ALA A 97 -14.75 12.13 5.19
C ALA A 97 -13.22 12.34 5.21
N ASP A 98 -12.52 11.68 6.14
CA ASP A 98 -11.07 11.81 6.30
C ASP A 98 -10.33 11.09 5.18
N ILE A 99 -10.86 9.94 4.71
CA ILE A 99 -10.34 9.22 3.55
C ILE A 99 -10.39 10.11 2.30
N ILE A 100 -11.56 10.69 2.00
CA ILE A 100 -11.75 11.55 0.83
C ILE A 100 -10.84 12.79 0.92
N ARG A 101 -10.70 13.37 2.12
CA ARG A 101 -9.79 14.47 2.39
C ARG A 101 -8.34 14.09 2.07
N ASN A 102 -7.85 12.96 2.58
CA ASN A 102 -6.46 12.52 2.39
C ASN A 102 -6.15 12.23 0.91
N PHE A 103 -7.07 11.59 0.19
CA PHE A 103 -6.93 11.40 -1.26
C PHE A 103 -6.95 12.73 -2.04
N LYS A 104 -7.80 13.68 -1.65
CA LYS A 104 -7.85 15.01 -2.27
C LYS A 104 -6.56 15.79 -2.01
N MET A 105 -6.03 15.74 -0.78
CA MET A 105 -4.76 16.37 -0.40
C MET A 105 -3.61 15.79 -1.21
N CYS A 106 -3.52 14.46 -1.35
CA CYS A 106 -2.48 13.84 -2.18
C CYS A 106 -2.56 14.31 -3.65
N ARG A 107 -3.78 14.42 -4.22
CA ARG A 107 -3.97 14.90 -5.59
C ARG A 107 -3.61 16.37 -5.75
N LEU A 108 -3.92 17.20 -4.75
CA LEU A 108 -3.62 18.63 -4.74
C LEU A 108 -2.12 18.89 -4.59
N VAL A 109 -1.42 18.15 -3.74
CA VAL A 109 0.04 18.23 -3.57
C VAL A 109 0.76 17.92 -4.88
N ARG A 110 0.29 16.90 -5.62
CA ARG A 110 0.83 16.54 -6.93
C ARG A 110 0.65 17.63 -7.99
N ARG A 111 -0.45 18.40 -7.95
CA ARG A 111 -0.79 19.37 -9.00
C ARG A 111 -0.38 20.81 -8.70
N ASN A 112 -0.58 21.28 -7.46
CA ASN A 112 -0.55 22.70 -7.13
C ASN A 112 0.62 23.13 -6.23
N LYS A 113 1.60 22.24 -5.92
CA LYS A 113 2.75 22.51 -5.02
C LYS A 113 2.36 23.31 -3.76
N ILE A 114 1.26 22.93 -3.12
CA ILE A 114 0.75 23.63 -1.94
C ILE A 114 1.67 23.31 -0.75
N ILE A 115 1.91 24.31 0.10
CA ILE A 115 2.64 24.12 1.35
C ILE A 115 1.73 23.35 2.31
N ILE A 116 2.12 22.12 2.63
CA ILE A 116 1.45 21.29 3.64
C ILE A 116 1.95 21.73 5.02
N ASP A 117 1.11 21.61 6.03
CA ASP A 117 1.47 21.73 7.45
C ASP A 117 2.13 20.43 7.98
N GLU A 118 2.93 20.52 9.05
CA GLU A 118 3.70 19.39 9.57
C GLU A 118 2.79 18.25 10.02
N ASP A 119 1.72 18.60 10.73
CA ASP A 119 0.77 17.63 11.28
C ASP A 119 0.02 16.92 10.16
N THR A 120 -0.36 17.67 9.11
CA THR A 120 -1.07 17.12 7.95
C THR A 120 -0.21 16.14 7.16
N SER A 121 1.10 16.37 7.06
CA SER A 121 1.97 15.46 6.32
C SER A 121 2.32 14.20 7.11
N ARG A 122 2.43 14.30 8.44
CA ARG A 122 2.55 13.14 9.31
C ARG A 122 1.29 12.28 9.23
N GLU A 123 0.11 12.91 9.24
CA GLU A 123 -1.18 12.24 9.05
C GLU A 123 -1.25 11.53 7.69
N LEU A 124 -0.86 12.20 6.58
CA LEU A 124 -0.80 11.58 5.26
C LEU A 124 0.17 10.40 5.21
N ALA A 125 1.36 10.53 5.83
CA ALA A 125 2.34 9.45 5.87
C ALA A 125 1.79 8.22 6.61
N GLN A 126 1.17 8.43 7.77
CA GLN A 126 0.56 7.36 8.56
C GLN A 126 -0.60 6.70 7.80
N PHE A 127 -1.46 7.48 7.17
CA PHE A 127 -2.58 6.98 6.36
C PHE A 127 -2.13 6.02 5.24
N TYR A 128 -1.08 6.37 4.49
CA TYR A 128 -0.54 5.51 3.44
C TYR A 128 0.22 4.30 3.98
N ASP A 129 0.83 4.42 5.17
CA ASP A 129 1.47 3.28 5.83
C ASP A 129 0.43 2.25 6.27
N SER A 130 -0.65 2.71 6.91
CA SER A 130 -1.79 1.88 7.30
C SER A 130 -2.43 1.17 6.11
N LEU A 131 -2.60 1.86 4.96
CA LEU A 131 -3.07 1.24 3.71
C LEU A 131 -2.19 0.07 3.25
N GLY A 132 -0.87 0.20 3.36
CA GLY A 132 0.08 -0.86 3.07
C GLY A 132 -0.10 -2.07 3.98
N VAL A 133 -0.23 -1.82 5.28
CA VAL A 133 -0.43 -2.87 6.29
C VAL A 133 -1.78 -3.58 6.10
N TYR A 134 -2.86 -2.85 5.86
CA TYR A 134 -4.18 -3.44 5.58
C TYR A 134 -4.17 -4.29 4.31
N SER A 135 -3.46 -3.86 3.26
CA SER A 135 -3.31 -4.63 2.02
C SER A 135 -2.71 -6.01 2.27
N ILE A 136 -1.62 -6.07 3.04
CA ILE A 136 -0.95 -7.32 3.37
C ILE A 136 -1.82 -8.19 4.30
N ALA A 137 -2.51 -7.57 5.26
CA ALA A 137 -3.39 -8.29 6.18
C ALA A 137 -4.54 -9.01 5.46
N TRP A 138 -5.23 -8.34 4.52
CA TRP A 138 -6.31 -8.96 3.76
C TRP A 138 -5.85 -10.05 2.81
N CYS A 139 -4.63 -9.98 2.30
CA CYS A 139 -4.02 -11.07 1.55
C CYS A 139 -3.73 -12.30 2.42
N GLY A 140 -3.32 -12.10 3.68
CA GLY A 140 -3.19 -13.18 4.66
C GLY A 140 -4.52 -13.92 4.87
N ILE A 141 -5.61 -13.16 5.03
CA ILE A 141 -6.96 -13.72 5.18
C ILE A 141 -7.38 -14.50 3.93
N HIS A 142 -7.13 -13.96 2.73
CA HIS A 142 -7.45 -14.62 1.47
C HIS A 142 -6.70 -15.96 1.31
N THR A 143 -5.45 -16.01 1.76
CA THR A 143 -4.64 -17.24 1.73
C THR A 143 -5.30 -18.35 2.54
N ILE A 144 -5.78 -18.01 3.74
CA ILE A 144 -6.49 -18.95 4.60
C ILE A 144 -7.78 -19.43 3.92
N LEU A 145 -8.53 -18.51 3.29
CA LEU A 145 -9.76 -18.85 2.59
C LEU A 145 -9.53 -19.86 1.45
N GLY A 146 -8.47 -19.70 0.67
CA GLY A 146 -8.13 -20.64 -0.38
C GLY A 146 -7.63 -21.99 0.15
N LEU A 147 -6.86 -22.01 1.24
CA LEU A 147 -6.47 -23.25 1.91
C LEU A 147 -7.68 -24.03 2.45
N VAL A 148 -8.69 -23.32 2.99
CA VAL A 148 -9.94 -23.94 3.46
C VAL A 148 -10.71 -24.56 2.30
N LEU A 149 -10.82 -23.84 1.17
CA LEU A 149 -11.49 -24.36 -0.03
C LEU A 149 -10.79 -25.60 -0.62
N MET A 150 -9.46 -25.65 -0.53
CA MET A 150 -8.67 -26.82 -0.93
C MET A 150 -8.90 -28.02 0.00
N ALA A 151 -8.98 -27.78 1.30
CA ALA A 151 -9.25 -28.84 2.28
C ALA A 151 -10.66 -29.44 2.15
N ALA A 152 -11.62 -28.66 1.62
CA ALA A 152 -12.99 -29.11 1.43
C ALA A 152 -13.16 -30.17 0.32
N ASN A 153 -12.26 -30.22 -0.68
CA ASN A 153 -12.38 -31.10 -1.84
C ASN A 153 -11.07 -31.85 -2.12
N LEU A 154 -10.81 -32.90 -1.34
CA LEU A 154 -9.59 -33.73 -1.44
C LEU A 154 -9.65 -34.84 -2.49
N THR A 155 -10.81 -35.07 -3.12
CA THR A 155 -11.02 -36.16 -4.08
C THR A 155 -10.36 -35.94 -5.44
N ASP A 156 -10.15 -34.68 -5.85
CA ASP A 156 -9.57 -34.35 -7.16
C ASP A 156 -8.28 -33.51 -7.04
N PRO A 157 -7.12 -34.04 -7.49
CA PRO A 157 -5.84 -33.31 -7.41
C PRO A 157 -5.80 -32.06 -8.29
N ALA A 158 -6.59 -31.99 -9.37
CA ALA A 158 -6.65 -30.82 -10.22
C ALA A 158 -7.25 -29.58 -9.51
N GLN A 159 -8.24 -29.79 -8.64
CA GLN A 159 -8.90 -28.70 -7.90
C GLN A 159 -7.98 -28.14 -6.81
N LEU A 160 -7.17 -29.01 -6.18
CA LEU A 160 -6.16 -28.61 -5.21
C LEU A 160 -5.22 -27.53 -5.79
N LEU A 161 -4.59 -27.80 -6.94
CA LEU A 161 -3.64 -26.83 -7.53
C LEU A 161 -4.32 -25.53 -7.96
N SER A 162 -5.58 -25.58 -8.39
CA SER A 162 -6.33 -24.38 -8.79
C SER A 162 -6.62 -23.44 -7.61
N GLY A 163 -7.01 -23.97 -6.44
CA GLY A 163 -7.24 -23.17 -5.23
C GLY A 163 -5.97 -22.53 -4.66
N PHE A 164 -4.85 -23.25 -4.76
CA PHE A 164 -3.55 -22.73 -4.37
C PHE A 164 -3.09 -21.58 -5.28
N ALA A 165 -3.26 -21.74 -6.60
CA ALA A 165 -2.88 -20.71 -7.57
C ALA A 165 -3.61 -19.39 -7.34
N ILE A 166 -4.93 -19.43 -7.10
CA ILE A 166 -5.76 -18.25 -6.81
C ILE A 166 -5.27 -17.52 -5.55
N SER A 167 -4.89 -18.28 -4.52
CA SER A 167 -4.38 -17.75 -3.25
C SER A 167 -3.01 -17.10 -3.40
N ALA A 168 -2.09 -17.77 -4.09
CA ALA A 168 -0.75 -17.26 -4.35
C ALA A 168 -0.79 -15.97 -5.19
N LEU A 169 -1.69 -15.89 -6.17
CA LEU A 169 -1.91 -14.67 -6.97
C LEU A 169 -2.40 -13.50 -6.11
N SER A 170 -3.29 -13.74 -5.16
CA SER A 170 -3.77 -12.70 -4.23
C SER A 170 -2.63 -12.13 -3.37
N ILE A 171 -1.73 -12.98 -2.86
CA ILE A 171 -0.54 -12.54 -2.12
C ILE A 171 0.38 -11.71 -3.02
N LEU A 172 0.66 -12.19 -4.23
CA LEU A 172 1.49 -11.48 -5.19
C LEU A 172 0.95 -10.06 -5.45
N TYR A 173 -0.35 -9.94 -5.68
CA TYR A 173 -1.00 -8.65 -5.95
C TYR A 173 -1.01 -7.72 -4.73
N GLY A 174 -1.32 -8.22 -3.54
CA GLY A 174 -1.32 -7.38 -2.35
C GLY A 174 0.06 -6.90 -1.93
N LEU A 175 1.08 -7.77 -2.02
CA LEU A 175 2.47 -7.38 -1.77
C LEU A 175 2.94 -6.37 -2.82
N ALA A 176 2.67 -6.64 -4.10
CA ALA A 176 3.04 -5.70 -5.17
C ALA A 176 2.43 -4.32 -4.92
N VAL A 177 1.13 -4.22 -4.61
CA VAL A 177 0.49 -2.93 -4.35
C VAL A 177 1.04 -2.25 -3.08
N ALA A 178 1.21 -3.00 -1.99
CA ALA A 178 1.72 -2.44 -0.72
C ALA A 178 3.14 -1.90 -0.85
N TYR A 179 4.05 -2.68 -1.44
CA TYR A 179 5.47 -2.34 -1.54
C TYR A 179 5.79 -1.40 -2.71
N LEU A 180 5.03 -1.43 -3.80
CA LEU A 180 5.30 -0.57 -4.96
C LEU A 180 4.59 0.78 -4.88
N ILE A 181 3.44 0.87 -4.19
CA ILE A 181 2.61 2.08 -4.19
C ILE A 181 2.53 2.69 -2.78
N PHE A 182 2.02 1.95 -1.79
CA PHE A 182 1.66 2.52 -0.49
C PHE A 182 2.87 2.92 0.37
N PHE A 183 3.81 2.00 0.61
CA PHE A 183 5.00 2.29 1.41
C PHE A 183 5.92 3.39 0.83
N PRO A 184 6.26 3.42 -0.48
CA PRO A 184 7.08 4.50 -1.02
C PRO A 184 6.38 5.85 -0.95
N LEU A 185 5.04 5.88 -1.04
CA LEU A 185 4.26 7.09 -0.93
C LEU A 185 4.24 7.64 0.51
N SER A 186 4.06 6.78 1.51
CA SER A 186 4.20 7.15 2.93
C SER A 186 5.58 7.75 3.25
N ARG A 187 6.65 7.08 2.78
CA ARG A 187 8.03 7.52 3.00
C ARG A 187 8.33 8.88 2.38
N ARG A 188 7.67 9.26 1.27
CA ARG A 188 7.80 10.60 0.67
C ARG A 188 7.29 11.66 1.64
N PHE A 189 6.07 11.51 2.13
CA PHE A 189 5.48 12.49 3.05
C PHE A 189 6.24 12.62 4.37
N SER A 190 6.88 11.56 4.85
CA SER A 190 7.72 11.61 6.05
C SER A 190 9.07 12.32 5.82
N ARG A 191 9.74 12.06 4.69
CA ARG A 191 11.09 12.59 4.41
C ARG A 191 11.13 14.08 4.06
N GLU A 192 10.07 14.59 3.43
CA GLU A 192 9.99 16.00 3.02
C GLU A 192 9.95 16.96 4.22
N TRP A 193 9.61 16.48 5.42
CA TRP A 193 9.63 17.29 6.65
C TRP A 193 10.97 17.31 7.35
N LYS A 194 11.63 16.16 7.47
CA LYS A 194 12.93 16.08 8.18
C LYS A 194 14.05 16.89 7.49
N LYS A 195 13.83 17.31 6.24
CA LYS A 195 14.76 18.15 5.47
C LYS A 195 14.47 19.66 5.57
N ARG A 196 13.42 20.09 6.27
CA ARG A 196 13.19 21.50 6.62
C ARG A 196 13.78 21.80 7.99
#